data_AF-A0A3S0DB00-F1
#
_entry.id   AF-A0A3S0DB00-F1
#
_cell.length_a   1.000
_cell.length_b   1.000
_cell.length_c   1.000
_cell.angle_alpha   90.00
_cell.angle_beta   90.00
_cell.angle_gamma   90.00
#
_symmetry.space_group_name_H-M   'P 1'
#
loop_
_entity.id
_entity.type
_entity.pdbx_description
1 polymer ?
#
loop_
_entity_poly.entity_id
_entity_poly.type
_entity_poly.pdbx_seq_one_letter_code
_entity_poly.pdbx_strand_id
1 'polypeptide(L)'
;MSIPRPTATNVSELVNGSSGKKLNKTKMGSCTDRISALYSPKVGGLANGLSYKPWIEDGTQKIDELTKKPLTLQDKMERKWGLEPGFLTNRAWMNGDSLDEEKMTYYQKKYWSLNDGSTVFDTSNMDEELGYYMLLDSKLVANSEKEWRDHKWPDAKFYISLENEEDELKASKARSKAAAKALIVNPDFSLNMQQKFVHILGLAQTTVSLTPDAIFNVLDNYIDSTTFTPGSNIEKFNELAENLKTPHGRERIEARHLLKRALDSRIIFEKQGGYFWPRPEGQITLGENYSEAIEYLLDPKKEVMVEDMHAELKLKGF
;
A
#
# COMPACT_ATOMS: atom_id res chain seq x y z
N MET A 1 7.15 -14.35 -39.01
CA MET A 1 5.94 -14.57 -38.18
C MET A 1 6.22 -15.76 -37.27
N SER A 2 6.47 -15.55 -35.97
CA SER A 2 6.72 -16.65 -35.03
C SER A 2 5.43 -17.10 -34.37
N ILE A 3 5.20 -18.41 -34.34
CA ILE A 3 4.04 -19.03 -33.68
C ILE A 3 4.20 -18.85 -32.16
N PRO A 4 3.22 -18.26 -31.45
CA PRO A 4 3.31 -18.07 -30.00
C PRO A 4 3.25 -19.41 -29.27
N ARG A 5 4.18 -19.65 -28.34
CA ARG A 5 4.18 -20.84 -27.46
C ARG A 5 3.68 -20.46 -26.07
N PRO A 6 2.85 -21.29 -25.42
CA PRO A 6 2.41 -21.08 -24.06
C PRO A 6 3.56 -21.29 -23.07
N THR A 7 3.60 -20.50 -22.01
CA THR A 7 4.54 -20.61 -20.88
C THR A 7 4.19 -21.83 -20.03
N ALA A 8 5.20 -22.63 -19.66
CA ALA A 8 5.06 -23.94 -19.01
C ALA A 8 4.28 -23.95 -17.68
N THR A 9 4.06 -22.81 -17.05
CA THR A 9 3.41 -22.71 -15.74
C THR A 9 1.98 -22.15 -15.78
N ASN A 10 1.48 -21.61 -16.90
CA ASN A 10 0.17 -20.92 -16.98
C ASN A 10 -0.06 -19.79 -15.93
N VAL A 11 0.96 -19.37 -15.16
CA VAL A 11 0.83 -18.39 -14.06
C VAL A 11 0.71 -16.93 -14.55
N SER A 12 0.87 -16.66 -15.84
CA SER A 12 0.89 -15.30 -16.39
C SER A 12 -0.29 -14.96 -17.34
N GLU A 13 -1.48 -15.54 -17.13
CA GLU A 13 -2.68 -15.15 -17.88
C GLU A 13 -3.39 -13.95 -17.23
N LEU A 14 -3.03 -12.74 -17.65
CA LEU A 14 -3.82 -11.54 -17.36
C LEU A 14 -5.02 -11.46 -18.31
N VAL A 15 -6.23 -11.40 -17.74
CA VAL A 15 -7.48 -11.23 -18.50
C VAL A 15 -7.77 -9.73 -18.62
N ASN A 16 -8.06 -9.27 -19.83
CA ASN A 16 -8.46 -7.88 -20.05
C ASN A 16 -9.86 -7.62 -19.45
N GLY A 17 -9.94 -6.74 -18.45
CA GLY A 17 -11.16 -6.45 -17.70
C GLY A 17 -12.34 -5.90 -18.51
N SER A 18 -12.11 -5.42 -19.75
CA SER A 18 -13.17 -4.87 -20.61
C SER A 18 -13.69 -5.83 -21.68
N SER A 19 -12.92 -6.86 -22.07
CA SER A 19 -13.27 -7.70 -23.23
C SER A 19 -13.24 -9.21 -22.95
N GLY A 20 -12.79 -9.64 -21.76
CA GLY A 20 -12.72 -11.05 -21.39
C GLY A 20 -11.75 -11.90 -22.23
N LYS A 21 -11.07 -11.31 -23.22
CA LYS A 21 -10.07 -11.99 -24.04
C LYS A 21 -8.78 -12.17 -23.24
N LYS A 22 -8.24 -13.39 -23.28
CA LYS A 22 -6.93 -13.76 -22.75
C LYS A 22 -5.86 -12.94 -23.47
N LEU A 23 -5.15 -12.08 -22.75
CA LEU A 23 -3.99 -11.38 -23.29
C LEU A 23 -2.79 -12.31 -23.16
N ASN A 24 -2.50 -13.05 -24.22
CA ASN A 24 -1.19 -13.65 -24.34
C ASN A 24 -0.18 -12.50 -24.47
N LYS A 25 0.66 -12.29 -23.46
CA LYS A 25 1.86 -11.46 -23.60
C LYS A 25 2.73 -12.14 -24.67
N THR A 26 2.52 -11.80 -25.93
CA THR A 26 3.46 -12.14 -27.01
C THR A 26 4.71 -11.32 -26.75
N LYS A 27 5.66 -11.85 -26.00
CA LYS A 27 6.97 -11.22 -25.83
C LYS A 27 7.83 -11.53 -27.05
N MET A 28 8.18 -10.47 -27.78
CA MET A 28 9.39 -10.45 -28.59
C MET A 28 10.60 -10.43 -27.64
N GLY A 29 11.50 -11.42 -27.76
CA GLY A 29 12.84 -11.38 -27.17
C GLY A 29 12.99 -11.90 -25.73
N SER A 30 14.17 -12.45 -25.44
CA SER A 30 14.60 -12.94 -24.12
C SER A 30 14.84 -11.77 -23.15
N CYS A 31 13.80 -11.34 -22.42
CA CYS A 31 13.95 -10.37 -21.32
C CYS A 31 14.54 -11.07 -20.08
N THR A 32 15.87 -11.16 -20.01
CA THR A 32 16.58 -11.41 -18.76
C THR A 32 17.07 -10.06 -18.26
N ASP A 33 16.42 -9.52 -17.23
CA ASP A 33 16.87 -8.27 -16.62
C ASP A 33 18.10 -8.58 -15.78
N ARG A 34 19.21 -7.92 -16.08
CA ARG A 34 20.47 -8.13 -15.35
C ARG A 34 20.60 -7.09 -14.25
N ILE A 35 20.87 -7.55 -13.04
CA ILE A 35 21.13 -6.72 -11.88
C ILE A 35 22.56 -6.94 -11.37
N SER A 36 23.21 -5.87 -10.94
CA SER A 36 24.54 -5.90 -10.33
C SER A 36 24.56 -5.03 -9.08
N ALA A 37 25.62 -5.14 -8.30
CA ALA A 37 25.84 -4.26 -7.17
C ALA A 37 26.03 -2.83 -7.69
N LEU A 38 25.17 -1.91 -7.26
CA LEU A 38 25.25 -0.50 -7.64
C LEU A 38 26.02 0.30 -6.59
N TYR A 39 26.66 1.38 -7.02
CA TYR A 39 27.27 2.32 -6.08
C TYR A 39 26.20 2.93 -5.16
N SER A 40 26.46 2.89 -3.87
CA SER A 40 25.61 3.49 -2.83
C SER A 40 26.46 4.46 -1.99
N PRO A 41 26.12 5.76 -1.99
CA PRO A 41 26.81 6.76 -1.16
C PRO A 41 26.76 6.43 0.34
N LYS A 42 25.73 5.71 0.79
CA LYS A 42 25.55 5.34 2.19
C LYS A 42 26.65 4.39 2.70
N VAL A 43 27.12 3.50 1.83
CA VAL A 43 28.13 2.49 2.17
C VAL A 43 29.52 2.86 1.63
N GLY A 44 29.62 3.98 0.89
CA GLY A 44 30.88 4.45 0.30
C GLY A 44 31.46 3.54 -0.80
N GLY A 45 30.64 2.68 -1.40
CA GLY A 45 31.08 1.65 -2.34
C GLY A 45 29.90 0.95 -3.03
N LEU A 46 30.14 -0.24 -3.58
CA LEU A 46 29.10 -1.09 -4.14
C LEU A 46 28.20 -1.66 -3.04
N ALA A 47 26.88 -1.57 -3.21
CA ALA A 47 25.90 -2.16 -2.31
C ALA A 47 25.87 -3.69 -2.50
N ASN A 48 26.83 -4.38 -1.89
CA ASN A 48 26.97 -5.83 -1.98
C ASN A 48 26.32 -6.59 -0.81
N GLY A 49 25.80 -5.88 0.19
CA GLY A 49 25.14 -6.47 1.34
C GLY A 49 26.06 -7.23 2.31
N LEU A 50 27.38 -7.24 2.10
CA LEU A 50 28.32 -8.07 2.86
C LEU A 50 29.40 -7.26 3.59
N SER A 51 30.06 -6.32 2.90
CA SER A 51 31.30 -5.68 3.39
C SER A 51 31.13 -4.74 4.57
N TYR A 52 29.89 -4.37 4.90
CA TYR A 52 29.55 -3.40 5.96
C TYR A 52 28.55 -3.96 6.97
N LYS A 53 28.06 -5.19 6.78
CA LYS A 53 27.15 -5.84 7.73
C LYS A 53 27.97 -6.66 8.74
N PRO A 54 27.72 -6.52 10.05
CA PRO A 54 28.47 -7.25 11.05
C PRO A 54 28.19 -8.75 10.97
N TRP A 55 29.22 -9.58 11.16
CA TRP A 55 29.01 -11.00 11.40
C TRP A 55 28.57 -11.20 12.85
N ILE A 56 27.28 -11.50 13.04
CA ILE A 56 26.70 -11.81 14.33
C ILE A 56 26.53 -13.33 14.46
N GLU A 57 27.01 -13.90 15.55
CA GLU A 57 26.85 -15.31 15.96
C GLU A 57 26.45 -15.30 17.43
N ASP A 58 25.35 -15.98 17.78
CA ASP A 58 24.76 -16.01 19.14
C ASP A 58 24.50 -14.62 19.76
N GLY A 59 24.13 -13.64 18.92
CA GLY A 59 23.83 -12.27 19.36
C GLY A 59 25.06 -11.41 19.65
N THR A 60 26.27 -11.93 19.47
CA THR A 60 27.53 -11.18 19.63
C THR A 60 28.24 -11.02 18.29
N GLN A 61 28.85 -9.85 18.07
CA GLN A 61 29.65 -9.64 16.86
C GLN A 61 30.96 -10.41 17.00
N LYS A 62 31.26 -11.24 15.99
CA LYS A 62 32.51 -11.99 15.96
C LYS A 62 33.67 -11.03 15.76
N ILE A 63 34.69 -11.17 16.60
CA ILE A 63 35.93 -10.40 16.51
C ILE A 63 37.02 -11.37 16.08
N ASP A 64 37.89 -10.92 15.20
CA ASP A 64 39.05 -11.68 14.81
C ASP A 64 40.06 -11.76 15.97
N GLU A 65 40.44 -12.96 16.38
CA GLU A 65 41.30 -13.19 17.55
C GLU A 65 42.71 -12.58 17.38
N LEU A 66 43.18 -12.52 16.12
CA LEU A 66 44.51 -12.03 15.76
C LEU A 66 44.55 -10.51 15.60
N THR A 67 43.61 -9.95 14.82
CA THR A 67 43.62 -8.51 14.49
C THR A 67 42.80 -7.66 15.45
N LYS A 68 42.01 -8.28 16.34
CA LYS A 68 41.02 -7.63 17.23
C LYS A 68 40.01 -6.76 16.48
N LYS A 69 39.86 -6.95 15.16
CA LYS A 69 38.91 -6.21 14.34
C LYS A 69 37.55 -6.91 14.33
N PRO A 70 36.44 -6.15 14.33
CA PRO A 70 35.11 -6.70 14.13
C PRO A 70 35.02 -7.36 12.74
N LEU A 71 34.58 -8.60 12.70
CA LEU A 71 34.36 -9.33 11.45
C LEU A 71 33.01 -8.94 10.83
N THR A 72 32.98 -9.01 9.51
CA THR A 72 31.83 -8.69 8.65
C THR A 72 31.25 -9.94 8.01
N LEU A 73 30.06 -9.83 7.41
CA LEU A 73 29.49 -10.90 6.60
C LEU A 73 30.38 -11.26 5.41
N GLN A 74 31.18 -10.32 4.90
CA GLN A 74 32.19 -10.61 3.88
C GLN A 74 33.19 -11.68 4.38
N ASP A 75 33.76 -11.50 5.57
CA ASP A 75 34.71 -12.46 6.15
C ASP A 75 34.08 -13.83 6.37
N LYS A 76 32.80 -13.86 6.77
CA LYS A 76 32.04 -15.11 6.91
C LYS A 76 31.92 -15.86 5.58
N MET A 77 31.58 -15.15 4.51
CA MET A 77 31.40 -15.74 3.18
C MET A 77 32.72 -16.16 2.56
N GLU A 78 33.77 -15.34 2.70
CA GLU A 78 35.11 -15.70 2.21
C GLU A 78 35.63 -16.96 2.90
N ARG A 79 35.42 -17.11 4.21
CA ARG A 79 35.77 -18.34 4.95
C ARG A 79 34.90 -19.54 4.54
N LYS A 80 33.59 -19.34 4.34
CA LYS A 80 32.65 -20.41 3.93
C LYS A 80 33.04 -21.01 2.58
N TRP A 81 33.46 -20.16 1.65
CA TRP A 81 33.75 -20.55 0.26
C TRP A 81 35.25 -20.74 -0.03
N GLY A 82 36.12 -20.62 0.96
CA GLY A 82 37.57 -20.82 0.81
C GLY A 82 38.25 -19.76 -0.06
N LEU A 83 37.75 -18.52 -0.02
CA LEU A 83 38.24 -17.40 -0.83
C LEU A 83 39.34 -16.62 -0.10
N GLU A 84 40.17 -15.91 -0.86
CA GLU A 84 41.16 -15.01 -0.30
C GLU A 84 40.50 -13.82 0.42
N PRO A 85 41.08 -13.34 1.54
CA PRO A 85 40.58 -12.17 2.24
C PRO A 85 40.50 -10.95 1.32
N GLY A 86 39.33 -10.31 1.25
CA GLY A 86 39.12 -9.14 0.41
C GLY A 86 38.62 -9.44 -1.01
N PHE A 87 38.45 -10.70 -1.39
CA PHE A 87 37.91 -11.08 -2.71
C PHE A 87 36.49 -10.53 -2.94
N LEU A 88 35.65 -10.54 -1.91
CA LEU A 88 34.26 -10.08 -1.95
C LEU A 88 34.09 -8.61 -1.55
N THR A 89 35.15 -7.80 -1.70
CA THR A 89 35.14 -6.38 -1.35
C THR A 89 34.08 -5.56 -2.09
N ASN A 90 33.57 -4.51 -1.43
CA ASN A 90 32.63 -3.54 -1.99
C ASN A 90 33.30 -2.39 -2.77
N ARG A 91 34.60 -2.48 -3.09
CA ARG A 91 35.30 -1.44 -3.84
C ARG A 91 34.61 -1.18 -5.19
N ALA A 92 34.15 0.06 -5.38
CA ALA A 92 33.62 0.51 -6.67
C ALA A 92 34.76 0.89 -7.62
N TRP A 93 34.45 0.94 -8.92
CA TRP A 93 35.39 1.41 -9.93
C TRP A 93 35.73 2.88 -9.70
N MET A 94 37.01 3.23 -9.74
CA MET A 94 37.50 4.60 -9.60
C MET A 94 38.20 5.06 -10.89
N ASN A 95 38.19 6.37 -11.16
CA ASN A 95 38.90 6.95 -12.29
C ASN A 95 40.40 6.63 -12.18
N GLY A 96 40.93 5.89 -13.16
CA GLY A 96 42.32 5.40 -13.17
C GLY A 96 42.46 3.89 -12.91
N ASP A 97 41.38 3.21 -12.52
CA ASP A 97 41.36 1.75 -12.42
C ASP A 97 41.37 1.12 -13.81
N SER A 98 42.11 0.01 -13.94
CA SER A 98 42.16 -0.75 -15.19
C SER A 98 40.81 -1.41 -15.50
N LEU A 99 40.46 -1.48 -16.78
CA LEU A 99 39.34 -2.28 -17.29
C LEU A 99 39.71 -3.76 -17.51
N ASP A 100 40.94 -4.15 -17.19
CA ASP A 100 41.36 -5.55 -17.25
C ASP A 100 40.52 -6.39 -16.27
N GLU A 101 39.96 -7.50 -16.75
CA GLU A 101 39.14 -8.37 -15.92
C GLU A 101 39.93 -8.84 -14.69
N GLU A 102 41.18 -9.25 -14.81
CA GLU A 102 41.98 -9.76 -13.68
C GLU A 102 42.14 -8.76 -12.51
N LYS A 103 41.99 -7.45 -12.76
CA LYS A 103 42.13 -6.40 -11.75
C LYS A 103 40.81 -5.93 -11.15
N MET A 104 39.67 -6.37 -11.70
CA MET A 104 38.34 -6.04 -11.20
C MET A 104 37.89 -6.96 -10.07
N THR A 105 37.18 -6.39 -9.10
CA THR A 105 36.63 -7.13 -7.96
C THR A 105 35.45 -8.01 -8.39
N TYR A 106 35.10 -9.00 -7.58
CA TYR A 106 34.01 -9.92 -7.89
C TYR A 106 32.69 -9.18 -8.21
N TYR A 107 32.29 -8.23 -7.36
CA TYR A 107 31.04 -7.47 -7.53
C TYR A 107 31.06 -6.44 -8.66
N GLN A 108 32.24 -6.07 -9.19
CA GLN A 108 32.33 -5.24 -10.39
C GLN A 108 32.01 -6.04 -11.66
N LYS A 109 32.36 -7.33 -11.67
CA LYS A 109 32.14 -8.23 -12.82
C LYS A 109 30.79 -8.91 -12.80
N LYS A 110 30.26 -9.18 -11.60
CA LYS A 110 29.13 -10.09 -11.45
C LYS A 110 27.80 -9.39 -11.76
N TYR A 111 27.01 -10.06 -12.59
CA TYR A 111 25.61 -9.72 -12.86
C TYR A 111 24.76 -10.96 -12.61
N TRP A 112 23.60 -10.76 -12.01
CA TRP A 112 22.58 -11.79 -11.83
C TRP A 112 21.45 -11.53 -12.81
N SER A 113 21.04 -12.57 -13.52
CA SER A 113 19.93 -12.48 -14.47
C SER A 113 18.64 -12.85 -13.73
N LEU A 114 17.70 -11.91 -13.66
CA LEU A 114 16.37 -12.13 -13.11
C LEU A 114 15.41 -12.45 -14.25
N ASN A 115 14.65 -13.53 -14.07
CA ASN A 115 13.61 -13.94 -15.02
C ASN A 115 12.30 -13.21 -14.73
N ASP A 116 11.50 -12.98 -15.78
CA ASP A 116 10.13 -12.49 -15.65
C ASP A 116 9.25 -13.59 -15.03
N GLY A 117 8.74 -13.36 -13.82
CA GLY A 117 8.05 -14.36 -12.99
C GLY A 117 8.76 -14.54 -11.66
N SER A 118 9.31 -15.73 -11.41
CA SER A 118 10.07 -16.04 -10.20
C SER A 118 11.50 -16.47 -10.53
N THR A 119 12.45 -16.02 -9.72
CA THR A 119 13.84 -16.49 -9.73
C THR A 119 14.14 -17.05 -8.35
N VAL A 120 14.51 -18.33 -8.28
CA VAL A 120 14.86 -19.01 -7.03
C VAL A 120 16.37 -19.04 -6.93
N PHE A 121 16.91 -18.56 -5.81
CA PHE A 121 18.33 -18.58 -5.50
C PHE A 121 18.62 -19.74 -4.54
N ASP A 122 19.52 -20.64 -4.94
CA ASP A 122 20.03 -21.72 -4.10
C ASP A 122 21.21 -21.21 -3.25
N THR A 123 21.00 -21.15 -1.92
CA THR A 123 22.04 -20.74 -0.97
C THR A 123 23.19 -21.76 -0.81
N SER A 124 23.07 -22.92 -1.46
CA SER A 124 24.13 -23.93 -1.59
C SER A 124 25.09 -23.62 -2.73
N ASN A 125 24.80 -22.62 -3.57
CA ASN A 125 25.68 -22.11 -4.61
C ASN A 125 26.22 -20.73 -4.18
N MET A 126 27.54 -20.57 -4.23
CA MET A 126 28.22 -19.31 -3.88
C MET A 126 27.64 -18.13 -4.64
N ASP A 127 27.53 -18.24 -5.97
CA ASP A 127 27.12 -17.12 -6.81
C ASP A 127 25.70 -16.65 -6.47
N GLU A 128 24.80 -17.60 -6.19
CA GLU A 128 23.40 -17.34 -5.90
C GLU A 128 23.19 -16.82 -4.48
N GLU A 129 23.91 -17.35 -3.50
CA GLU A 129 23.93 -16.83 -2.13
C GLU A 129 24.45 -15.38 -2.09
N LEU A 130 25.55 -15.09 -2.78
CA LEU A 130 26.10 -13.73 -2.88
C LEU A 130 25.13 -12.78 -3.61
N GLY A 131 24.39 -13.29 -4.59
CA GLY A 131 23.32 -12.58 -5.28
C GLY A 131 22.20 -12.20 -4.33
N TYR A 132 21.71 -13.16 -3.54
CA TYR A 132 20.65 -12.92 -2.55
C TYR A 132 21.01 -11.79 -1.57
N TYR A 133 22.22 -11.79 -0.98
CA TYR A 133 22.65 -10.72 -0.08
C TYR A 133 22.77 -9.36 -0.76
N MET A 134 23.18 -9.32 -2.02
CA MET A 134 23.22 -8.10 -2.82
C MET A 134 21.80 -7.57 -3.09
N LEU A 135 20.85 -8.45 -3.43
CA LEU A 135 19.46 -8.06 -3.71
C LEU A 135 18.79 -7.44 -2.48
N LEU A 136 19.05 -7.95 -1.27
CA LEU A 136 18.53 -7.40 -0.02
C LEU A 136 18.95 -5.93 0.24
N ASP A 137 20.05 -5.49 -0.36
CA ASP A 137 20.57 -4.12 -0.21
C ASP A 137 20.38 -3.28 -1.48
N SER A 138 19.84 -3.88 -2.54
CA SER A 138 19.64 -3.22 -3.81
C SER A 138 18.42 -2.31 -3.75
N LYS A 139 18.58 -1.05 -4.16
CA LYS A 139 17.45 -0.12 -4.33
C LYS A 139 16.42 -0.57 -5.37
N LEU A 140 16.78 -1.51 -6.25
CA LEU A 140 15.93 -2.00 -7.33
C LEU A 140 15.05 -3.19 -6.90
N VAL A 141 15.27 -3.73 -5.70
CA VAL A 141 14.53 -4.89 -5.18
C VAL A 141 13.97 -4.56 -3.80
N ALA A 142 12.65 -4.65 -3.65
CA ALA A 142 12.01 -4.53 -2.35
C ALA A 142 12.18 -5.84 -1.56
N ASN A 143 12.33 -5.74 -0.24
CA ASN A 143 12.58 -6.91 0.60
C ASN A 143 11.33 -7.77 0.85
N SER A 144 10.15 -7.30 0.45
CA SER A 144 8.87 -8.03 0.52
C SER A 144 7.87 -7.47 -0.48
N GLU A 145 6.83 -8.25 -0.80
CA GLU A 145 5.73 -7.77 -1.66
C GLU A 145 4.99 -6.61 -1.00
N LYS A 146 4.81 -6.68 0.32
CA LYS A 146 4.16 -5.64 1.12
C LYS A 146 4.90 -4.31 1.02
N GLU A 147 6.23 -4.31 1.19
CA GLU A 147 7.03 -3.09 1.10
C GLU A 147 7.01 -2.47 -0.30
N TRP A 148 6.91 -3.32 -1.33
CA TRP A 148 6.75 -2.87 -2.71
C TRP A 148 5.40 -2.18 -2.93
N ARG A 149 4.30 -2.79 -2.46
CA ARG A 149 2.94 -2.21 -2.54
C ARG A 149 2.79 -0.94 -1.71
N ASP A 150 3.46 -0.87 -0.56
CA ASP A 150 3.49 0.31 0.31
C ASP A 150 4.38 1.45 -0.25
N HIS A 151 4.99 1.27 -1.43
CA HIS A 151 5.86 2.25 -2.09
C HIS A 151 7.05 2.70 -1.21
N LYS A 152 7.50 1.86 -0.26
CA LYS A 152 8.69 2.17 0.57
C LYS A 152 9.97 2.17 -0.25
N TRP A 153 9.99 1.41 -1.35
CA TRP A 153 11.08 1.32 -2.30
C TRP A 153 10.63 1.90 -3.65
N PRO A 154 10.75 3.23 -3.87
CA PRO A 154 10.21 3.89 -5.06
C PRO A 154 10.91 3.45 -6.36
N ASP A 155 12.18 3.07 -6.28
CA ASP A 155 12.98 2.62 -7.42
C ASP A 155 12.87 1.10 -7.68
N ALA A 156 12.12 0.36 -6.86
CA ALA A 156 12.07 -1.09 -6.93
C ALA A 156 11.26 -1.60 -8.13
N LYS A 157 11.90 -2.44 -8.94
CA LYS A 157 11.30 -3.16 -10.07
C LYS A 157 10.95 -4.61 -9.70
N PHE A 158 11.61 -5.16 -8.69
CA PHE A 158 11.44 -6.53 -8.21
C PHE A 158 11.13 -6.53 -6.72
N TYR A 159 10.66 -7.65 -6.19
CA TYR A 159 10.54 -7.87 -4.75
C TYR A 159 10.97 -9.30 -4.41
N ILE A 160 11.41 -9.52 -3.17
CA ILE A 160 11.69 -10.85 -2.62
C ILE A 160 10.39 -11.38 -2.04
N SER A 161 9.87 -12.48 -2.58
CA SER A 161 8.68 -13.14 -2.03
C SER A 161 9.05 -13.86 -0.74
N LEU A 162 8.41 -13.51 0.37
CA LEU A 162 8.51 -14.27 1.61
C LEU A 162 7.52 -15.44 1.61
N GLU A 163 7.86 -16.52 2.31
CA GLU A 163 6.95 -17.66 2.48
C GLU A 163 5.67 -17.19 3.19
N ASN A 164 4.52 -17.64 2.69
CA ASN A 164 3.17 -17.32 3.20
C ASN A 164 2.73 -15.84 3.10
N GLU A 165 3.51 -14.93 2.52
CA GLU A 165 3.14 -13.50 2.46
C GLU A 165 1.84 -13.26 1.69
N GLU A 166 1.62 -14.01 0.59
CA GLU A 166 0.38 -13.92 -0.18
C GLU A 166 -0.84 -14.36 0.65
N ASP A 167 -0.68 -15.42 1.45
CA ASP A 167 -1.74 -15.93 2.32
C ASP A 167 -1.97 -15.02 3.52
N GLU A 168 -0.93 -14.40 4.06
CA GLU A 168 -1.04 -13.35 5.08
C GLU A 168 -1.77 -12.12 4.55
N LEU A 169 -1.45 -11.68 3.33
CA LEU A 169 -2.14 -10.55 2.68
C LEU A 169 -3.61 -10.90 2.40
N LYS A 170 -3.90 -12.09 1.90
CA LYS A 170 -5.28 -12.58 1.71
C LYS A 170 -6.03 -12.67 3.04
N ALA A 171 -5.40 -13.24 4.07
CA ALA A 171 -5.99 -13.36 5.40
C ALA A 171 -6.23 -11.99 6.03
N SER A 172 -5.29 -11.04 5.90
CA SER A 172 -5.45 -9.67 6.38
C SER A 172 -6.65 -8.99 5.71
N LYS A 173 -6.77 -9.10 4.38
CA LYS A 173 -7.90 -8.57 3.61
C LYS A 173 -9.23 -9.20 4.03
N ALA A 174 -9.25 -10.52 4.20
CA ALA A 174 -10.42 -11.26 4.66
C ALA A 174 -10.82 -10.86 6.09
N ARG A 175 -9.85 -10.69 7.00
CA ARG A 175 -10.08 -10.22 8.38
C ARG A 175 -10.67 -8.83 8.41
N SER A 176 -10.16 -7.89 7.60
CA SER A 176 -10.73 -6.54 7.51
C SER A 176 -12.18 -6.57 7.05
N LYS A 177 -12.50 -7.35 6.01
CA LYS A 177 -13.89 -7.53 5.54
C LYS A 177 -14.78 -8.16 6.61
N ALA A 178 -14.30 -9.22 7.26
CA ALA A 178 -15.04 -9.90 8.32
C ALA A 178 -15.33 -8.97 9.50
N ALA A 179 -14.37 -8.14 9.91
CA ALA A 179 -14.56 -7.15 10.97
C ALA A 179 -15.62 -6.10 10.60
N ALA A 180 -15.57 -5.59 9.37
CA ALA A 180 -16.56 -4.62 8.89
C ALA A 180 -17.98 -5.24 8.80
N LYS A 181 -18.09 -6.49 8.31
CA LYS A 181 -19.37 -7.22 8.28
C LYS A 181 -19.90 -7.53 9.68
N ALA A 182 -19.01 -7.89 10.62
CA ALA A 182 -19.38 -8.12 12.01
C ALA A 182 -19.95 -6.85 12.67
N LEU A 183 -19.45 -5.67 12.31
CA LEU A 183 -19.99 -4.40 12.79
C LEU A 183 -21.42 -4.17 12.29
N ILE A 184 -21.73 -4.49 11.03
CA ILE A 184 -23.08 -4.35 10.47
C ILE A 184 -24.10 -5.20 11.25
N VAL A 185 -23.72 -6.42 11.64
CA VAL A 185 -24.58 -7.36 12.36
C VAL A 185 -24.63 -7.06 13.87
N ASN A 186 -23.75 -6.21 14.39
CA ASN A 186 -23.66 -5.93 15.82
C ASN A 186 -24.95 -5.22 16.32
N PRO A 187 -25.63 -5.73 17.37
CA PRO A 187 -26.81 -5.09 17.94
C PRO A 187 -26.56 -3.66 18.46
N ASP A 188 -25.32 -3.33 18.87
CA ASP A 188 -24.95 -1.98 19.30
C ASP A 188 -24.93 -0.99 18.12
N PHE A 189 -24.82 -1.48 16.89
CA PHE A 189 -24.89 -0.67 15.68
C PHE A 189 -26.35 -0.50 15.25
N SER A 190 -27.03 0.41 15.95
CA SER A 190 -28.46 0.69 15.75
C SER A 190 -28.83 0.97 14.28
N LEU A 191 -30.06 0.61 13.90
CA LEU A 191 -30.60 0.81 12.55
C LEU A 191 -30.49 2.27 12.07
N ASN A 192 -30.73 3.24 12.96
CA ASN A 192 -30.59 4.67 12.65
C ASN A 192 -29.16 5.00 12.22
N MET A 193 -28.17 4.40 12.89
CA MET A 193 -26.76 4.64 12.58
C MET A 193 -26.33 3.92 11.29
N GLN A 194 -26.85 2.71 11.05
CA GLN A 194 -26.68 2.02 9.75
C GLN A 194 -27.21 2.86 8.59
N GLN A 195 -28.39 3.46 8.76
CA GLN A 195 -28.98 4.35 7.76
C GLN A 195 -28.12 5.60 7.53
N LYS A 196 -27.56 6.19 8.59
CA LYS A 196 -26.61 7.31 8.48
C LYS A 196 -25.37 6.93 7.67
N PHE A 197 -24.82 5.74 7.88
CA PHE A 197 -23.68 5.24 7.10
C PHE A 197 -24.02 5.10 5.62
N VAL A 198 -25.17 4.52 5.28
CA VAL A 198 -25.65 4.41 3.90
C VAL A 198 -25.70 5.79 3.21
N HIS A 199 -26.22 6.80 3.91
CA HIS A 199 -26.34 8.15 3.36
C HIS A 199 -24.97 8.84 3.21
N ILE A 200 -24.12 8.78 4.24
CA ILE A 200 -22.80 9.43 4.24
C ILE A 200 -21.88 8.81 3.18
N LEU A 201 -21.94 7.48 3.02
CA LEU A 201 -21.19 6.76 1.99
C LEU A 201 -21.75 6.99 0.58
N GLY A 202 -22.86 7.72 0.44
CA GLY A 202 -23.48 8.06 -0.84
C GLY A 202 -24.18 6.88 -1.52
N LEU A 203 -24.53 5.84 -0.77
CA LEU A 203 -25.14 4.62 -1.31
C LEU A 203 -26.64 4.78 -1.58
N ALA A 204 -27.29 5.69 -0.86
CA ALA A 204 -28.66 6.11 -1.11
C ALA A 204 -28.85 7.60 -0.82
N GLN A 205 -29.88 8.20 -1.42
CA GLN A 205 -30.30 9.56 -1.07
C GLN A 205 -31.03 9.56 0.27
N THR A 206 -30.90 10.64 1.03
CA THR A 206 -31.56 10.74 2.34
C THR A 206 -33.08 10.80 2.28
N THR A 207 -33.63 11.03 1.09
CA THR A 207 -35.06 11.09 0.80
C THR A 207 -35.70 9.71 0.63
N VAL A 208 -34.88 8.67 0.44
CA VAL A 208 -35.35 7.30 0.21
C VAL A 208 -35.45 6.57 1.55
N SER A 209 -36.66 6.12 1.90
CA SER A 209 -36.84 5.21 3.03
C SER A 209 -36.48 3.80 2.61
N LEU A 210 -35.42 3.24 3.22
CA LEU A 210 -34.98 1.87 3.00
C LEU A 210 -35.47 0.97 4.12
N THR A 211 -35.84 -0.27 3.77
CA THR A 211 -36.13 -1.29 4.76
C THR A 211 -34.85 -1.72 5.49
N PRO A 212 -34.94 -2.27 6.72
CA PRO A 212 -33.76 -2.77 7.43
C PRO A 212 -32.93 -3.77 6.61
N ASP A 213 -33.59 -4.69 5.92
CA ASP A 213 -32.91 -5.68 5.06
C ASP A 213 -32.24 -5.02 3.85
N ALA A 214 -32.83 -3.98 3.28
CA ALA A 214 -32.23 -3.23 2.19
C ALA A 214 -30.97 -2.47 2.66
N ILE A 215 -31.00 -1.87 3.85
CA ILE A 215 -29.83 -1.20 4.46
C ILE A 215 -28.69 -2.20 4.65
N PHE A 216 -28.99 -3.38 5.21
CA PHE A 216 -28.01 -4.45 5.39
C PHE A 216 -27.38 -4.86 4.06
N ASN A 217 -28.20 -5.18 3.05
CA ASN A 217 -27.72 -5.63 1.74
C ASN A 217 -26.87 -4.58 1.03
N VAL A 218 -27.23 -3.29 1.14
CA VAL A 218 -26.47 -2.20 0.52
C VAL A 218 -25.10 -2.04 1.17
N LEU A 219 -25.02 -2.10 2.51
CA LEU A 219 -23.74 -2.02 3.22
C LEU A 219 -22.86 -3.25 2.99
N ASP A 220 -23.45 -4.46 2.97
CA ASP A 220 -22.70 -5.70 2.71
C ASP A 220 -22.10 -5.71 1.30
N ASN A 221 -22.90 -5.35 0.29
CA ASN A 221 -22.43 -5.21 -1.10
C ASN A 221 -21.33 -4.13 -1.24
N TYR A 222 -21.42 -3.04 -0.48
CA TYR A 222 -20.40 -2.00 -0.47
C TYR A 222 -19.05 -2.50 0.05
N ILE A 223 -19.07 -3.31 1.12
CA ILE A 223 -17.86 -3.95 1.66
C ILE A 223 -17.33 -5.00 0.67
N ASP A 224 -18.19 -5.81 0.06
CA ASP A 224 -17.75 -6.87 -0.85
C ASP A 224 -17.12 -6.33 -2.13
N SER A 225 -17.66 -5.23 -2.67
CA SER A 225 -17.12 -4.51 -3.83
C SER A 225 -15.83 -3.72 -3.57
N THR A 226 -15.28 -3.79 -2.36
CA THR A 226 -14.01 -3.11 -2.00
C THR A 226 -12.84 -3.55 -2.88
N THR A 227 -12.20 -2.56 -3.53
CA THR A 227 -10.82 -2.67 -4.02
C THR A 227 -9.86 -2.32 -2.89
N PHE A 228 -8.82 -3.10 -2.61
CA PHE A 228 -7.86 -2.79 -1.51
C PHE A 228 -6.81 -1.77 -1.95
N THR A 229 -7.28 -0.60 -2.38
CA THR A 229 -6.50 0.55 -2.84
C THR A 229 -6.75 1.75 -1.93
N PRO A 230 -5.88 2.77 -1.87
CA PRO A 230 -6.14 3.98 -1.09
C PRO A 230 -7.49 4.63 -1.47
N GLY A 231 -8.28 5.01 -0.47
CA GLY A 231 -9.63 5.55 -0.65
C GLY A 231 -10.70 4.49 -0.92
N SER A 232 -10.40 3.23 -0.61
CA SER A 232 -11.30 2.10 -0.81
C SER A 232 -12.60 2.19 0.00
N ASN A 233 -13.60 1.42 -0.42
CA ASN A 233 -14.88 1.33 0.27
C ASN A 233 -14.69 0.89 1.73
N ILE A 234 -13.83 -0.10 1.98
CA ILE A 234 -13.56 -0.57 3.35
C ILE A 234 -12.83 0.46 4.20
N GLU A 235 -11.92 1.26 3.63
CA GLU A 235 -11.25 2.34 4.36
C GLU A 235 -12.26 3.42 4.78
N LYS A 236 -13.12 3.85 3.85
CA LYS A 236 -14.19 4.82 4.14
C LYS A 236 -15.17 4.30 5.20
N PHE A 237 -15.56 3.02 5.11
CA PHE A 237 -16.41 2.39 6.11
C PHE A 237 -15.72 2.32 7.48
N ASN A 238 -14.46 1.89 7.52
CA ASN A 238 -13.69 1.80 8.74
C ASN A 238 -13.43 3.17 9.38
N GLU A 239 -13.23 4.24 8.59
CA GLU A 239 -13.12 5.61 9.10
C GLU A 239 -14.38 6.00 9.88
N LEU A 240 -15.56 5.73 9.32
CA LEU A 240 -16.83 5.98 10.01
C LEU A 240 -16.98 5.08 11.26
N ALA A 241 -16.57 3.82 11.17
CA ALA A 241 -16.60 2.88 12.30
C ALA A 241 -15.69 3.33 13.45
N GLU A 242 -14.50 3.87 13.17
CA GLU A 242 -13.62 4.44 14.19
C GLU A 242 -14.22 5.71 14.82
N ASN A 243 -14.85 6.56 14.01
CA ASN A 243 -15.54 7.76 14.52
C ASN A 243 -16.68 7.41 15.50
N LEU A 244 -17.33 6.25 15.37
CA LEU A 244 -18.37 5.80 16.31
C LEU A 244 -17.85 5.52 17.73
N LYS A 245 -16.55 5.23 17.89
CA LYS A 245 -15.97 4.88 19.19
C LYS A 245 -15.81 6.09 20.11
N THR A 246 -15.75 7.30 19.56
CA THR A 246 -15.53 8.53 20.34
C THR A 246 -16.78 9.42 20.34
N PRO A 247 -17.07 10.16 21.43
CA PRO A 247 -18.21 11.09 21.46
C PRO A 247 -18.13 12.16 20.36
N HIS A 248 -16.95 12.76 20.18
CA HIS A 248 -16.73 13.78 19.15
C HIS A 248 -16.84 13.22 17.72
N GLY A 249 -16.40 11.97 17.50
CA GLY A 249 -16.57 11.31 16.20
C GLY A 249 -18.05 11.04 15.88
N ARG A 250 -18.90 10.78 16.88
CA ARG A 250 -20.36 10.66 16.69
C ARG A 250 -20.99 11.99 16.27
N GLU A 251 -20.62 13.09 16.91
CA GLU A 251 -21.05 14.44 16.49
C GLU A 251 -20.65 14.73 15.05
N ARG A 252 -19.42 14.34 14.67
CA ARG A 252 -18.95 14.47 13.29
C ARG A 252 -19.77 13.63 12.30
N ILE A 253 -20.22 12.44 12.69
CA ILE A 253 -21.14 11.62 11.88
C ILE A 253 -22.50 12.32 11.71
N GLU A 254 -23.06 12.90 12.78
CA GLU A 254 -24.30 13.68 12.70
C GLU A 254 -24.16 14.89 11.77
N ALA A 255 -23.07 15.65 11.88
CA ALA A 255 -22.80 16.79 11.01
C ALA A 255 -22.65 16.36 9.53
N ARG A 256 -21.96 15.24 9.26
CA ARG A 256 -21.85 14.66 7.91
C ARG A 256 -23.20 14.25 7.36
N HIS A 257 -24.04 13.64 8.19
CA HIS A 257 -25.40 13.25 7.80
C HIS A 257 -26.28 14.47 7.53
N LEU A 258 -26.23 15.50 8.38
CA LEU A 258 -26.98 16.74 8.23
C LEU A 258 -26.61 17.45 6.92
N LEU A 259 -25.31 17.63 6.66
CA LEU A 259 -24.83 18.23 5.41
C LEU A 259 -25.36 17.45 4.20
N LYS A 260 -25.30 16.11 4.26
CA LYS A 260 -25.82 15.25 3.17
C LYS A 260 -27.33 15.41 2.98
N ARG A 261 -28.12 15.48 4.06
CA ARG A 261 -29.56 15.74 4.00
C ARG A 261 -29.87 17.10 3.37
N ALA A 262 -29.12 18.13 3.74
CA ALA A 262 -29.30 19.48 3.22
C ALA A 262 -28.91 19.59 1.73
N LEU A 263 -27.92 18.83 1.27
CA LEU A 263 -27.59 18.70 -0.14
C LEU A 263 -28.69 17.97 -0.93
N ASP A 264 -29.15 16.82 -0.44
CA ASP A 264 -30.16 16.00 -1.13
C ASP A 264 -31.52 16.71 -1.21
N SER A 265 -31.86 17.52 -0.20
CA SER A 265 -33.07 18.38 -0.18
C SER A 265 -32.91 19.72 -0.92
N ARG A 266 -31.76 19.96 -1.55
CA ARG A 266 -31.42 21.20 -2.27
C ARG A 266 -31.62 22.46 -1.42
N ILE A 267 -31.26 22.37 -0.14
CA ILE A 267 -31.15 23.53 0.76
C ILE A 267 -29.74 24.10 0.64
N ILE A 268 -28.73 23.23 0.61
CA ILE A 268 -27.33 23.59 0.34
C ILE A 268 -26.99 23.21 -1.09
N PHE A 269 -26.15 24.02 -1.72
CA PHE A 269 -25.59 23.78 -3.03
C PHE A 269 -24.07 23.67 -2.94
N GLU A 270 -23.52 22.69 -3.66
CA GLU A 270 -22.08 22.57 -3.87
C GLU A 270 -21.70 23.26 -5.19
N LYS A 271 -20.77 24.21 -5.14
CA LYS A 271 -20.25 24.90 -6.34
C LYS A 271 -18.75 25.08 -6.22
N GLN A 272 -17.99 24.54 -7.17
CA GLN A 272 -16.51 24.59 -7.17
C GLN A 272 -15.87 24.06 -5.87
N GLY A 273 -16.47 23.04 -5.24
CA GLY A 273 -16.00 22.47 -3.96
C GLY A 273 -16.46 23.21 -2.70
N GLY A 274 -16.95 24.45 -2.86
CA GLY A 274 -17.55 25.21 -1.76
C GLY A 274 -19.00 24.85 -1.50
N TYR A 275 -19.41 24.95 -0.24
CA TYR A 275 -20.76 24.65 0.24
C TYR A 275 -21.51 25.94 0.59
N PHE A 276 -22.64 26.17 -0.08
CA PHE A 276 -23.39 27.42 0.02
C PHE A 276 -24.84 27.17 0.40
N TRP A 277 -25.34 27.98 1.32
CA TRP A 277 -26.73 27.97 1.73
C TRP A 277 -27.42 29.29 1.34
N PRO A 278 -28.23 29.30 0.27
CA PRO A 278 -29.01 30.47 -0.12
C PRO A 278 -30.20 30.66 0.82
N ARG A 279 -30.16 31.71 1.64
CA ARG A 279 -31.30 32.18 2.43
C ARG A 279 -31.92 33.43 1.82
N PRO A 280 -33.18 33.78 2.16
CA PRO A 280 -33.81 35.03 1.73
C PRO A 280 -33.02 36.29 2.10
N GLU A 281 -32.27 36.23 3.21
CA GLU A 281 -31.48 37.35 3.76
C GLU A 281 -30.08 37.46 3.16
N GLY A 282 -29.63 36.44 2.40
CA GLY A 282 -28.30 36.38 1.80
C GLY A 282 -27.76 34.96 1.70
N GLN A 283 -26.75 34.77 0.85
CA GLN A 283 -26.07 33.49 0.71
C GLN A 283 -25.02 33.32 1.82
N ILE A 284 -25.11 32.24 2.60
CA ILE A 284 -24.13 31.87 3.61
C ILE A 284 -23.15 30.86 3.00
N THR A 285 -21.85 31.12 3.13
CA THR A 285 -20.79 30.16 2.78
C THR A 285 -20.46 29.34 4.03
N LEU A 286 -20.66 28.03 3.95
CA LEU A 286 -20.39 27.09 5.05
C LEU A 286 -18.90 26.69 5.07
N GLY A 287 -18.26 26.62 3.90
CA GLY A 287 -16.84 26.29 3.75
C GLY A 287 -16.45 26.20 2.28
N GLU A 288 -15.16 26.33 1.99
CA GLU A 288 -14.61 26.17 0.63
C GLU A 288 -14.31 24.71 0.28
N ASN A 289 -14.34 23.83 1.28
CA ASN A 289 -14.20 22.39 1.13
C ASN A 289 -15.13 21.63 2.10
N TYR A 290 -15.21 20.31 1.91
CA TYR A 290 -16.09 19.45 2.72
C TYR A 290 -15.72 19.47 4.20
N SER A 291 -14.43 19.48 4.54
CA SER A 291 -13.97 19.48 5.93
C SER A 291 -14.39 20.75 6.67
N GLU A 292 -14.19 21.91 6.06
CA GLU A 292 -14.59 23.22 6.60
C GLU A 292 -16.11 23.30 6.79
N ALA A 293 -16.89 22.78 5.84
CA ALA A 293 -18.34 22.75 5.98
C ALA A 293 -18.79 21.89 7.17
N ILE A 294 -18.10 20.78 7.45
CA ILE A 294 -18.36 19.96 8.64
C ILE A 294 -17.94 20.68 9.92
N GLU A 295 -16.79 21.33 9.93
CA GLU A 295 -16.34 22.12 11.09
C GLU A 295 -17.27 23.29 11.40
N TYR A 296 -17.82 23.95 10.37
CA TYR A 296 -18.84 24.99 10.53
C TYR A 296 -20.09 24.46 11.25
N LEU A 297 -20.55 23.25 10.90
CA LEU A 297 -21.71 22.63 11.53
C LEU A 297 -21.43 22.14 12.97
N LEU A 298 -20.16 21.95 13.33
CA LEU A 298 -19.73 21.56 14.67
C LEU A 298 -19.39 22.76 15.57
N ASP A 299 -19.30 23.99 15.03
CA ASP A 299 -18.98 25.18 15.81
C ASP A 299 -20.15 25.58 16.72
N PRO A 300 -19.98 25.60 18.06
CA PRO A 300 -21.02 26.02 19.00
C PRO A 300 -21.53 27.45 18.74
N LYS A 301 -20.71 28.33 18.14
CA LYS A 301 -21.12 29.71 17.82
C LYS A 301 -22.11 29.76 16.65
N LYS A 302 -22.25 28.67 15.90
CA LYS A 302 -23.14 28.54 14.74
C LYS A 302 -24.36 27.68 15.04
N GLU A 303 -24.58 27.27 16.29
CA GLU A 303 -25.68 26.40 16.71
C GLU A 303 -27.05 26.90 16.24
N VAL A 304 -27.33 28.20 16.38
CA VAL A 304 -28.59 28.82 15.89
C VAL A 304 -28.78 28.60 14.39
N MET A 305 -27.71 28.69 13.60
CA MET A 305 -27.77 28.46 12.15
C MET A 305 -28.02 26.98 11.82
N VAL A 306 -27.52 26.07 12.66
CA VAL A 306 -27.75 24.62 12.53
C VAL A 306 -29.21 24.28 12.88
N GLU A 307 -29.76 24.89 13.92
CA GLU A 307 -31.18 24.74 14.30
C GLU A 307 -32.13 25.23 13.20
N ASP A 308 -31.84 26.39 12.62
CA ASP A 308 -32.58 26.91 11.46
C ASP A 308 -32.53 25.94 10.27
N MET A 309 -31.39 25.28 10.04
CA MET A 309 -31.22 24.31 8.96
C MET A 309 -32.10 23.08 9.20
N HIS A 310 -32.17 22.62 10.45
CA HIS A 310 -33.10 21.58 10.86
C HIS A 310 -34.57 22.00 10.67
N ALA A 311 -34.91 23.26 10.93
CA ALA A 311 -36.26 23.78 10.71
C ALA A 311 -36.63 23.81 9.21
N GLU A 312 -35.73 24.29 8.35
CA GLU A 312 -35.95 24.28 6.89
C GLU A 312 -36.08 22.86 6.32
N LEU A 313 -35.28 21.91 6.83
CA LEU A 313 -35.40 20.49 6.47
C LEU A 313 -36.77 19.93 6.81
N LYS A 314 -37.29 20.23 8.01
CA LYS A 314 -38.62 19.81 8.46
C LYS A 314 -39.73 20.39 7.59
N LEU A 315 -39.61 21.67 7.20
CA LEU A 315 -40.60 22.35 6.35
C LEU A 315 -40.69 21.74 4.95
N LYS A 316 -39.58 21.20 4.40
CA LYS A 316 -39.56 20.49 3.12
C LYS A 316 -40.09 19.05 3.20
N GLY A 317 -40.56 18.59 4.35
CA GLY A 317 -41.15 17.27 4.54
C GLY A 317 -40.16 16.15 4.88
N PHE A 318 -39.03 16.49 5.53
CA PHE A 318 -37.98 15.53 5.91
C PHE A 318 -37.59 15.61 7.39
#